data_AF-A0A1Y1WZ96-F1
#
_entry.id   AF-A0A1Y1WZ96-F1
#
_cell.length_a   1.000
_cell.length_b   1.000
_cell.length_c   1.000
_cell.angle_alpha   90.00
_cell.angle_beta   90.00
_cell.angle_gamma   90.00
#
_symmetry.space_group_name_H-M   'P 1'
#
loop_
_entity.id
_entity.type
_entity.pdbx_description
1 polymer ?
#
loop_
_entity_poly.entity_id
_entity_poly.type
_entity_poly.pdbx_seq_one_letter_code
_entity_poly.pdbx_strand_id
1 'polypeptide(L)'
;MDSYSISLNLNSKDPLYQQKKTILESNGIDVSKPFEITENSPLPTGLLSALRVNSMTNAELSGAVAVQGGRIEAIRADRQNAFGVENQKNALSSLQNALNNNGSSFITVNQANPALLQKTNQEINKLI
;
A
#
# COMPACT_ATOMS: atom_id res chain seq x y z
N MET A 1 -19.50 -15.42 5.83
CA MET A 1 -18.22 -14.75 6.10
C MET A 1 -18.00 -13.85 4.91
N ASP A 2 -18.05 -12.55 5.13
CA ASP A 2 -17.99 -11.60 4.03
C ASP A 2 -16.51 -11.32 3.71
N SER A 3 -16.15 -11.53 2.44
CA SER A 3 -14.84 -11.23 1.88
C SER A 3 -14.95 -10.05 0.93
N TYR A 4 -13.97 -9.17 0.98
CA TYR A 4 -13.91 -7.94 0.19
C TYR A 4 -12.63 -7.93 -0.62
N SER A 5 -12.73 -7.52 -1.87
CA SER A 5 -11.57 -7.40 -2.75
C SER A 5 -11.21 -5.93 -2.98
N ILE A 6 -9.94 -5.57 -2.79
CA ILE A 6 -9.39 -4.25 -3.16
C ILE A 6 -8.35 -4.43 -4.25
N SER A 7 -8.45 -3.68 -5.34
CA SER A 7 -7.43 -3.66 -6.38
C SER A 7 -6.64 -2.35 -6.31
N LEU A 8 -5.31 -2.44 -6.40
CA LEU A 8 -4.45 -1.26 -6.46
C LEU A 8 -4.06 -0.98 -7.91
N ASN A 9 -4.24 0.27 -8.35
CA ASN A 9 -3.85 0.69 -9.68
C ASN A 9 -2.55 1.48 -9.57
N LEU A 10 -1.44 0.83 -9.90
CA LEU A 10 -0.17 1.51 -10.06
C LEU A 10 -0.23 2.36 -11.34
N ASN A 11 -0.24 3.69 -11.18
CA ASN A 11 -0.39 4.60 -12.31
C ASN A 11 0.84 4.54 -13.22
N SER A 12 0.69 4.04 -14.44
CA SER A 12 1.78 3.94 -15.44
C SER A 12 2.33 5.29 -15.90
N LYS A 13 1.62 6.39 -15.61
CA LYS A 13 2.09 7.76 -15.86
C LYS A 13 2.88 8.36 -14.68
N ASP A 14 2.96 7.66 -13.54
CA ASP A 14 3.83 8.09 -12.44
C ASP A 14 5.30 8.00 -12.89
N PRO A 15 6.09 9.10 -12.79
CA PRO A 15 7.53 9.05 -13.08
C PRO A 15 8.29 7.97 -12.30
N LEU A 16 7.76 7.56 -11.15
CA LEU A 16 8.32 6.55 -10.25
C LEU A 16 7.73 5.15 -10.48
N TYR A 17 6.87 4.96 -11.49
CA TYR A 17 6.14 3.72 -11.76
C TYR A 17 7.06 2.50 -11.77
N GLN A 18 8.17 2.54 -12.52
CA GLN A 18 9.08 1.38 -12.64
C GLN A 18 9.76 1.04 -11.32
N GLN A 19 10.12 2.03 -10.51
CA GLN A 19 10.74 1.83 -9.20
C GLN A 19 9.74 1.21 -8.21
N LYS A 20 8.53 1.78 -8.13
CA LYS A 20 7.44 1.27 -7.28
C LYS A 20 7.07 -0.16 -7.67
N LYS A 21 6.90 -0.42 -8.97
CA LYS A 21 6.62 -1.75 -9.52
C LYS A 21 7.70 -2.77 -9.12
N THR A 22 8.97 -2.44 -9.32
CA THR A 22 10.09 -3.34 -9.00
C THR A 22 10.14 -3.66 -7.51
N ILE A 23 9.89 -2.66 -6.65
CA ILE A 23 9.82 -2.87 -5.20
C ILE A 23 8.70 -3.86 -4.85
N LEU A 24 7.50 -3.69 -5.40
CA LEU A 24 6.37 -4.58 -5.14
C LEU A 24 6.68 -6.01 -5.58
N GLU A 25 7.15 -6.18 -6.81
CA GLU A 25 7.49 -7.48 -7.38
C GLU A 25 8.61 -8.17 -6.59
N SER A 26 9.64 -7.43 -6.16
CA SER A 26 10.74 -7.97 -5.33
C SER A 26 10.28 -8.45 -3.95
N ASN A 27 9.15 -7.94 -3.45
CA ASN A 27 8.52 -8.37 -2.19
C ASN A 27 7.44 -9.44 -2.42
N GLY A 28 7.31 -9.96 -3.65
CA GLY A 28 6.29 -10.96 -4.00
C GLY A 28 4.86 -10.40 -4.02
N ILE A 29 4.71 -9.08 -4.12
CA ILE A 29 3.41 -8.41 -4.12
C ILE A 29 2.98 -8.18 -5.57
N ASP A 30 1.97 -8.92 -6.00
CA ASP A 30 1.37 -8.81 -7.31
C ASP A 30 0.16 -7.87 -7.27
N VAL A 31 0.37 -6.59 -7.61
CA VAL A 31 -0.70 -5.57 -7.65
C VAL A 31 -1.65 -5.72 -8.84
N SER A 32 -1.39 -6.64 -9.77
CA SER A 32 -2.35 -6.96 -10.84
C SER A 32 -3.55 -7.76 -10.34
N LYS A 33 -3.43 -8.34 -9.13
CA LYS A 33 -4.49 -9.12 -8.50
C LYS A 33 -5.14 -8.34 -7.37
N PRO A 34 -6.45 -8.55 -7.15
CA PRO A 34 -7.12 -8.00 -5.98
C PRO A 34 -6.55 -8.59 -4.69
N PHE A 35 -6.48 -7.75 -3.66
CA PHE A 35 -6.24 -8.16 -2.28
C PHE A 35 -7.56 -8.57 -1.64
N GLU A 36 -7.65 -9.84 -1.25
CA GLU A 36 -8.78 -10.37 -0.49
C GLU A 36 -8.66 -10.00 0.98
N ILE A 37 -9.72 -9.43 1.53
CA ILE A 37 -9.82 -9.00 2.92
C ILE A 37 -11.01 -9.71 3.54
N THR A 38 -10.75 -10.45 4.61
CA THR A 38 -11.82 -11.07 5.39
C THR A 38 -12.17 -10.18 6.57
N GLU A 39 -13.46 -10.11 6.91
CA GLU A 39 -13.98 -9.24 7.97
C GLU A 39 -13.27 -9.45 9.32
N ASN A 40 -12.95 -10.69 9.69
CA ASN A 40 -12.39 -11.02 11.00
C ASN A 40 -10.85 -11.14 11.04
N SER A 41 -10.14 -10.91 9.94
CA SER A 41 -8.67 -10.97 9.90
C SER A 41 -8.03 -9.59 9.83
N PRO A 42 -6.78 -9.40 10.26
CA PRO A 42 -6.06 -8.15 10.01
C PRO A 42 -6.02 -7.77 8.53
N LEU A 43 -5.78 -6.49 8.21
CA LEU A 43 -5.53 -6.10 6.82
C LEU A 43 -4.35 -6.91 6.26
N PRO A 44 -4.43 -7.41 5.02
CA PRO A 44 -3.32 -8.14 4.42
C PRO A 44 -2.04 -7.33 4.45
N THR A 45 -0.95 -7.93 4.93
CA THR A 45 0.36 -7.27 5.00
C THR A 45 0.85 -6.83 3.62
N GLY A 46 0.52 -7.60 2.57
CA GLY A 46 0.77 -7.24 1.18
C GLY A 46 0.03 -5.98 0.74
N LEU A 47 -1.23 -5.79 1.16
CA LEU A 47 -2.00 -4.58 0.87
C LEU A 47 -1.39 -3.35 1.54
N LEU A 48 -1.03 -3.46 2.81
CA LEU A 48 -0.39 -2.37 3.56
C LEU A 48 0.95 -1.97 2.91
N SER A 49 1.77 -2.96 2.58
CA SER A 49 3.05 -2.74 1.90
C SER A 49 2.84 -2.09 0.53
N ALA A 50 1.83 -2.52 -0.21
CA ALA A 50 1.54 -1.97 -1.52
C ALA A 50 1.04 -0.52 -1.48
N LEU A 51 0.16 -0.21 -0.53
CA LEU A 51 -0.31 1.16 -0.30
C LEU A 51 0.85 2.09 0.06
N ARG A 52 1.76 1.65 0.94
CA ARG A 52 2.97 2.42 1.30
C ARG A 52 3.85 2.69 0.10
N VAL A 53 4.13 1.68 -0.72
CA VAL A 53 4.97 1.85 -1.92
C VAL A 53 4.31 2.81 -2.91
N ASN A 54 2.99 2.72 -3.06
CA ASN A 54 2.25 3.61 -3.94
C ASN A 54 2.28 5.07 -3.48
N SER A 55 2.28 5.32 -2.16
CA SER A 55 2.41 6.67 -1.58
C SER A 55 3.83 7.21 -1.52
N MET A 56 4.85 6.43 -1.88
CA MET A 56 6.24 6.90 -1.82
C MET A 56 6.52 8.03 -2.80
N THR A 57 7.26 9.01 -2.30
CA THR A 57 7.82 10.13 -3.06
C THR A 57 9.17 9.77 -3.67
N ASN A 58 9.63 10.60 -4.60
CA ASN A 58 10.95 10.44 -5.20
C ASN A 58 12.07 10.52 -4.16
N ALA A 59 11.93 11.35 -3.10
CA ALA A 59 12.93 11.45 -2.04
C ALA A 59 13.05 10.14 -1.23
N GLU A 60 11.91 9.52 -0.90
CA GLU A 60 11.87 8.24 -0.18
C GLU A 60 12.41 7.08 -1.03
N LEU A 61 12.13 7.09 -2.34
CA LEU A 61 12.68 6.11 -3.27
C LEU A 61 14.16 6.34 -3.56
N SER A 62 14.60 7.59 -3.69
CA SER A 62 16.02 7.93 -3.92
C SER A 62 16.89 7.54 -2.72
N GLY A 63 16.38 7.72 -1.49
CA GLY A 63 17.03 7.21 -0.28
C GLY A 63 17.03 5.67 -0.19
N ALA A 64 16.08 4.99 -0.84
CA ALA A 64 16.04 3.54 -0.94
C ALA A 64 17.00 2.99 -2.01
N VAL A 65 17.14 3.68 -3.14
CA VAL A 65 17.94 3.27 -4.31
C VAL A 65 19.44 3.60 -4.17
N ALA A 66 19.80 4.69 -3.48
CA ALA A 66 21.19 5.15 -3.38
C ALA A 66 22.12 4.25 -2.54
N VAL A 67 21.60 3.24 -1.82
CA VAL A 67 22.41 2.49 -0.84
C VAL A 67 23.16 1.30 -1.43
N GLN A 68 22.83 0.77 -2.62
CA GLN A 68 23.62 -0.31 -3.22
C GLN A 68 23.58 -0.30 -4.74
N GLY A 69 24.75 -0.11 -5.36
CA GLY A 69 24.92 -0.15 -6.81
C GLY A 69 24.39 -1.44 -7.46
N GLY A 70 23.18 -1.36 -7.99
CA GLY A 70 22.69 -2.26 -9.05
C GLY A 70 21.85 -3.46 -8.62
N ARG A 71 21.54 -3.65 -7.35
CA ARG A 71 20.57 -4.67 -6.91
C ARG A 71 19.60 -4.05 -5.91
N ILE A 72 18.32 -3.99 -6.26
CA ILE A 72 17.22 -3.72 -5.32
C ILE A 72 17.10 -4.96 -4.41
N GLU A 73 18.15 -5.25 -3.66
CA GLU A 73 18.12 -6.27 -2.61
C GLU A 73 17.44 -5.66 -1.41
N ALA A 74 16.16 -6.01 -1.28
CA ALA A 74 15.42 -5.97 -0.04
C ALA A 74 15.39 -4.59 0.63
N ILE A 75 14.24 -3.94 0.46
CA ILE A 75 13.57 -3.36 1.63
C ILE A 75 13.45 -4.50 2.67
N ARG A 76 14.53 -4.79 3.41
CA ARG A 76 14.50 -5.72 4.54
C ARG A 76 13.48 -5.17 5.51
N ALA A 77 12.79 -6.04 6.23
CA ALA A 77 11.73 -5.70 7.18
C ALA A 77 12.09 -4.55 8.15
N ASP A 78 13.37 -4.34 8.46
CA ASP A 78 13.86 -3.18 9.22
C ASP A 78 13.60 -1.82 8.54
N ARG A 79 13.60 -1.76 7.20
CA ARG A 79 13.22 -0.56 6.45
C ARG A 79 11.73 -0.43 6.20
N GLN A 80 10.94 -1.51 6.29
CA GLN A 80 9.48 -1.36 6.40
C GLN A 80 9.08 -0.58 7.66
N ASN A 81 9.92 -0.61 8.71
CA ASN A 81 9.82 0.27 9.88
C ASN A 81 10.49 1.66 9.68
N ALA A 82 11.38 1.82 8.70
CA ALA A 82 12.06 3.09 8.39
C ALA A 82 11.25 4.00 7.45
N PHE A 83 10.27 3.47 6.73
CA PHE A 83 9.25 4.29 6.05
C PHE A 83 8.23 4.71 7.10
N GLY A 84 8.43 5.91 7.65
CA GLY A 84 7.86 6.34 8.93
C GLY A 84 6.34 6.18 9.06
N VAL A 85 5.90 6.22 10.32
CA VAL A 85 4.49 6.22 10.76
C VAL A 85 3.62 7.16 9.90
N GLU A 86 4.16 8.29 9.47
CA GLU A 86 3.50 9.26 8.61
C GLU A 86 3.20 8.74 7.20
N ASN A 87 4.12 8.02 6.55
CA ASN A 87 3.86 7.41 5.24
C ASN A 87 2.81 6.31 5.36
N GLN A 88 2.90 5.47 6.40
CA GLN A 88 1.85 4.47 6.66
C GLN A 88 0.49 5.12 6.91
N LYS A 89 0.45 6.23 7.67
CA LYS A 89 -0.77 7.00 7.90
C LYS A 89 -1.33 7.56 6.59
N ASN A 90 -0.50 8.18 5.74
CA ASN A 90 -0.91 8.72 4.44
C ASN A 90 -1.46 7.62 3.51
N ALA A 91 -0.82 6.46 3.50
CA ALA A 91 -1.23 5.29 2.75
C ALA A 91 -2.62 4.77 3.20
N LEU A 92 -2.83 4.65 4.51
CA LEU A 92 -4.11 4.25 5.09
C LEU A 92 -5.19 5.32 4.92
N SER A 93 -4.86 6.61 5.04
CA SER A 93 -5.79 7.71 4.76
C SER A 93 -6.22 7.73 3.30
N SER A 94 -5.33 7.39 2.37
CA SER A 94 -5.70 7.24 0.96
C SER A 94 -6.67 6.08 0.75
N LEU A 95 -6.46 4.95 1.45
CA LEU A 95 -7.40 3.84 1.45
C LEU A 95 -8.75 4.23 2.04
N GLN A 96 -8.77 4.90 3.19
CA GLN A 96 -9.98 5.41 3.84
C GLN A 96 -10.78 6.31 2.88
N ASN A 97 -10.10 7.24 2.21
CA ASN A 97 -10.72 8.12 1.23
C ASN A 97 -11.29 7.33 0.04
N ALA A 98 -10.57 6.32 -0.46
CA ALA A 98 -11.09 5.47 -1.53
C ALA A 98 -12.32 4.67 -1.07
N LEU A 99 -12.33 4.15 0.15
CA LEU A 99 -13.49 3.43 0.71
C LEU A 99 -14.71 4.34 0.85
N ASN A 100 -14.52 5.60 1.24
CA ASN A 100 -15.59 6.59 1.36
C ASN A 100 -16.15 7.05 0.01
N ASN A 101 -15.32 7.03 -1.06
CA ASN A 101 -15.68 7.55 -2.37
C ASN A 101 -15.88 6.45 -3.44
N ASN A 102 -15.99 5.17 -3.05
CA ASN A 102 -16.05 4.01 -3.95
C ASN A 102 -14.87 3.90 -4.94
N GLY A 103 -13.69 4.34 -4.51
CA GLY A 103 -12.44 4.30 -5.26
C GLY A 103 -11.71 5.64 -5.29
N SER A 104 -10.53 5.63 -5.91
CA SER A 104 -9.72 6.80 -6.25
C SER A 104 -8.99 6.57 -7.58
N SER A 105 -8.21 7.54 -8.04
CA SER A 105 -7.39 7.40 -9.26
C SER A 105 -6.35 6.27 -9.20
N PHE A 106 -6.07 5.71 -8.01
CA PHE A 106 -5.02 4.70 -7.80
C PHE A 106 -5.45 3.54 -6.89
N ILE A 107 -6.68 3.53 -6.36
CA ILE A 107 -7.27 2.43 -5.59
C ILE A 107 -8.67 2.16 -6.14
N THR A 108 -8.91 0.94 -6.61
CA THR A 108 -10.26 0.48 -6.95
C THR A 108 -10.79 -0.37 -5.80
N VAL A 109 -11.95 0.03 -5.28
CA VAL A 109 -12.66 -0.72 -4.26
C VAL A 109 -13.84 -1.39 -4.95
N ASN A 110 -13.79 -2.71 -5.10
CA ASN A 110 -14.86 -3.44 -5.79
C ASN A 110 -16.14 -3.51 -4.94
N GLN A 111 -16.01 -3.42 -3.62
CA GLN A 111 -17.13 -3.37 -2.69
C GLN A 111 -16.76 -2.52 -1.48
N ALA A 112 -17.28 -1.29 -1.44
CA ALA A 112 -17.14 -0.45 -0.25
C ALA A 112 -17.98 -1.06 0.87
N ASN A 113 -17.31 -1.53 1.92
CA ASN A 113 -17.96 -2.11 3.09
C ASN A 113 -17.65 -1.29 4.35
N PRO A 114 -18.67 -0.92 5.16
CA PRO A 114 -18.48 -0.21 6.42
C PRO A 114 -17.48 -0.88 7.39
N ALA A 115 -17.43 -2.21 7.45
CA ALA A 115 -16.48 -2.95 8.28
C ALA A 115 -15.03 -2.76 7.82
N LEU A 116 -14.79 -2.67 6.51
CA LEU A 116 -13.48 -2.40 5.94
C LEU A 116 -13.01 -0.95 6.20
N LEU A 117 -13.94 0.00 6.15
CA LEU A 117 -13.68 1.39 6.57
C LEU A 117 -13.34 1.46 8.05
N GLN A 118 -14.11 0.80 8.91
CA GLN A 118 -13.86 0.75 10.36
C GLN A 118 -12.50 0.13 10.66
N LYS A 119 -12.14 -0.97 9.99
CA LYS A 119 -10.83 -1.61 10.12
C LYS A 119 -9.69 -0.70 9.69
N THR A 120 -9.85 0.00 8.57
CA THR A 120 -8.85 0.98 8.11
C THR A 120 -8.67 2.10 9.14
N ASN A 121 -9.75 2.59 9.75
CA ASN A 121 -9.69 3.59 10.82
C ASN A 121 -8.98 3.07 12.08
N GLN A 122 -9.21 1.81 12.46
CA GLN A 122 -8.51 1.18 13.57
C GLN A 122 -7.00 1.11 13.33
N GLU A 123 -6.56 0.76 12.11
CA GLU A 123 -5.14 0.76 11.77
C GLU A 123 -4.53 2.16 11.78
N ILE A 124 -5.27 3.21 11.38
CA ILE A 124 -4.82 4.60 11.49
C ILE A 124 -4.67 5.01 12.97
N ASN A 125 -5.64 4.64 13.82
CA ASN A 125 -5.62 5.01 15.24
C ASN A 125 -4.48 4.34 16.02
N LYS A 126 -3.96 3.20 15.56
CA LYS A 126 -2.75 2.57 16.14
C LYS A 126 -1.46 3.36 15.87
N LEU A 127 -1.52 4.37 14.98
CA LEU A 127 -0.39 5.20 14.55
C LEU A 127 -0.42 6.61 15.17
N ILE A 128 -1.38 6.89 16.06
CA ILE A 128 -1.55 8.14 16.81
C ILE A 128 -1.07 7.91 18.25
#